data_AF-A0A2G8JUQ3-F1
#
_entry.id   AF-A0A2G8JUQ3-F1
#
_cell.length_a   1.000
_cell.length_b   1.000
_cell.length_c   1.000
_cell.angle_alpha   90.00
_cell.angle_beta   90.00
_cell.angle_gamma   90.00
#
_symmetry.space_group_name_H-M   'P 1'
#
loop_
_entity.id
_entity.type
_entity.pdbx_description
1 polymer ?
#
loop_
_entity_poly.entity_id
_entity_poly.type
_entity_poly.pdbx_seq_one_letter_code
_entity_poly.pdbx_strand_id
1 'polypeptide(L)'
;MTSSYLLGVAFFIATALPTSYSGSSLRCPEELSVEEGGISIVNCSLTTSTLTELYWYIGTSTRSLPIAQLVSGVKYVWSVQHYDISDDGSLIIKSLGRNQTGPYTILHFIEDYETEQDTVFINLIEPCPVIDQCTSCEDCLIQATEDLMLLTCTITSPTTEKISPIWTHSNGSIIQGRIHEERLSDNSWNVSVSLDIQSLNCGLTVLLCSSSIGGHENAVRVAKANVTFVSCDDLDIPNDGNAPILIVPCVIAIVIIVTTTFLIALYCGHRCKRNTKNEEGNQDLKETDPLIDRFFKTQLLIVNPDGTRKEMSAATFFDSDEWKYTNRILFLGDFLAGETPIIEQAKLMCSEGNIDETLFVVDINELDFEANIANEIHNQLPPNSKYSAENINDMLCSGKCLVIFDGGGKRLELPKPPDSGEDIIKDKITLFHMIRQNRNPYLRVWVTSIPTVPTHYFGTYSKIYLQPFNANESQSSITKP
;
A
#
# COMPACT_ATOMS: atom_id res chain seq x y z
N MET A 1 58.99 69.36 -31.47
CA MET A 1 58.26 70.55 -30.97
C MET A 1 57.01 70.68 -31.85
N THR A 2 55.87 70.13 -31.41
CA THR A 2 54.67 70.85 -30.86
C THR A 2 53.96 71.68 -31.95
N SER A 3 52.65 71.67 -32.22
CA SER A 3 51.43 71.36 -31.45
C SER A 3 50.24 71.30 -32.45
N SER A 4 49.34 70.30 -32.43
CA SER A 4 47.98 70.26 -31.80
C SER A 4 46.94 71.29 -32.28
N TYR A 5 45.93 70.84 -33.03
CA TYR A 5 44.49 71.20 -32.88
C TYR A 5 43.66 70.11 -33.60
N LEU A 6 42.73 69.46 -32.89
CA LEU A 6 41.75 68.54 -33.48
C LEU A 6 40.41 68.76 -32.79
N LEU A 7 39.41 69.16 -33.59
CA LEU A 7 38.02 69.37 -33.21
C LEU A 7 37.41 68.07 -32.66
N GLY A 8 36.83 68.13 -31.47
CA GLY A 8 35.97 67.09 -30.92
C GLY A 8 34.54 67.24 -31.43
N VAL A 9 34.04 66.21 -32.11
CA VAL A 9 32.61 65.95 -32.30
C VAL A 9 32.25 64.79 -31.38
N ALA A 10 31.34 65.03 -30.44
CA ALA A 10 30.84 64.04 -29.51
C ALA A 10 29.89 63.07 -30.21
N PHE A 11 30.18 61.77 -30.15
CA PHE A 11 29.25 60.69 -30.46
C PHE A 11 28.73 60.12 -29.13
N PHE A 12 27.42 60.23 -28.88
CA PHE A 12 26.76 59.48 -27.83
C PHE A 12 26.64 58.02 -28.29
N ILE A 13 27.50 57.14 -27.77
CA ILE A 13 27.25 55.70 -27.82
C ILE A 13 26.41 55.37 -26.58
N ALA A 14 25.13 55.08 -26.81
CA ALA A 14 24.29 54.41 -25.83
C ALA A 14 24.89 53.02 -25.58
N THR A 15 25.64 52.86 -24.50
CA THR A 15 25.98 51.54 -23.97
C THR A 15 24.71 50.98 -23.37
N ALA A 16 24.03 50.10 -24.11
CA ALA A 16 23.10 49.15 -23.51
C ALA A 16 23.89 48.39 -22.45
N LEU A 17 23.58 48.64 -21.17
CA LEU A 17 24.02 47.77 -20.09
C LEU A 17 23.51 46.36 -20.40
N PRO A 18 24.32 45.31 -20.22
CA PRO A 18 23.80 43.96 -20.27
C PRO A 18 22.72 43.88 -19.19
N THR A 19 21.48 43.64 -19.61
CA THR A 19 20.42 43.17 -18.72
C THR A 19 21.00 41.98 -17.99
N SER A 20 21.22 42.13 -16.69
CA SER A 20 21.50 41.03 -15.78
C SER A 20 20.41 40.00 -16.00
N TYR A 21 20.77 38.93 -16.70
CA TYR A 21 20.02 37.69 -16.66
C TYR A 21 20.01 37.28 -15.19
N SER A 22 18.87 37.46 -14.50
CA SER A 22 18.58 36.74 -13.27
C SER A 22 18.53 35.27 -13.64
N GLY A 23 19.70 34.62 -13.60
CA GLY A 23 19.79 33.18 -13.69
C GLY A 23 19.06 32.63 -12.48
N SER A 24 18.02 31.84 -12.72
CA SER A 24 17.26 31.18 -11.65
C SER A 24 18.22 30.49 -10.67
N SER A 25 18.07 30.80 -9.39
CA SER A 25 18.98 30.39 -8.32
C SER A 25 18.69 28.98 -7.80
N LEU A 26 17.42 28.57 -7.89
CA LEU A 26 16.94 27.25 -7.51
C LEU A 26 17.21 26.22 -8.62
N ARG A 27 17.98 25.18 -8.29
CA ARG A 27 18.24 24.04 -9.19
C ARG A 27 18.24 22.73 -8.44
N CYS A 28 17.14 21.99 -8.54
CA CYS A 28 17.03 20.64 -8.05
C CYS A 28 17.57 19.62 -9.06
N PRO A 29 18.01 18.43 -8.61
CA PRO A 29 18.12 17.29 -9.49
C PRO A 29 16.73 16.93 -10.05
N GLU A 30 16.66 16.55 -11.32
CA GLU A 30 15.40 16.09 -11.93
C GLU A 30 14.92 14.79 -11.27
N GLU A 31 15.85 13.87 -11.00
CA GLU A 31 15.58 12.57 -10.38
C GLU A 31 16.62 12.21 -9.32
N LEU A 32 16.18 11.50 -8.29
CA LEU A 32 17.02 10.96 -7.23
C LEU A 32 16.63 9.50 -6.94
N SER A 33 17.57 8.57 -7.15
CA SER A 33 17.37 7.16 -6.82
C SER A 33 17.97 6.83 -5.46
N VAL A 34 17.19 6.19 -4.59
CA VAL A 34 17.56 5.93 -3.20
C VAL A 34 17.23 4.49 -2.81
N GLU A 35 18.05 3.89 -1.95
CA GLU A 35 17.76 2.59 -1.35
C GLU A 35 16.59 2.69 -0.36
N GLU A 36 15.74 1.66 -0.33
CA GLU A 36 14.60 1.59 0.59
C GLU A 36 15.07 1.56 2.05
N GLY A 37 14.38 2.26 2.95
CA GLY A 37 14.77 2.42 4.35
C GLY A 37 15.94 3.39 4.58
N GLY A 38 16.60 3.86 3.52
CA GLY A 38 17.69 4.84 3.60
C GLY A 38 17.24 6.25 3.99
N ILE A 39 18.21 7.09 4.33
CA ILE A 39 18.01 8.54 4.48
C ILE A 39 18.38 9.21 3.15
N SER A 40 17.47 9.97 2.58
CA SER A 40 17.70 10.75 1.37
C SER A 40 17.81 12.24 1.68
N ILE A 41 18.68 12.95 0.96
CA ILE A 41 18.83 14.40 1.04
C ILE A 41 18.63 14.97 -0.36
N VAL A 42 17.56 15.74 -0.54
CA VAL A 42 17.27 16.48 -1.76
C VAL A 42 17.87 17.87 -1.62
N ASN A 43 19.01 18.08 -2.29
CA ASN A 43 19.70 19.37 -2.30
C ASN A 43 19.44 20.08 -3.63
N CYS A 44 18.87 21.29 -3.56
CA CYS A 44 18.57 22.13 -4.72
C CYS A 44 19.54 23.29 -4.93
N SER A 45 20.79 23.13 -4.48
CA SER A 45 21.90 24.09 -4.65
C SER A 45 21.57 25.51 -4.17
N LEU A 46 20.77 25.61 -3.11
CA LEU A 46 20.37 26.88 -2.51
C LEU A 46 21.56 27.55 -1.83
N THR A 47 21.83 28.82 -2.16
CA THR A 47 22.82 29.61 -1.45
C THR A 47 22.21 30.21 -0.19
N THR A 48 22.84 29.99 0.97
CA THR A 48 22.32 30.44 2.27
C THR A 48 22.12 31.94 2.40
N SER A 49 22.77 32.75 1.55
CA SER A 49 22.64 34.21 1.53
C SER A 49 21.32 34.73 0.93
N THR A 50 20.49 33.87 0.30
CA THR A 50 19.22 34.25 -0.36
C THR A 50 17.98 33.52 0.22
N LEU A 51 18.14 32.81 1.34
CA LEU A 51 17.08 32.04 1.97
C LEU A 51 16.23 32.91 2.90
N THR A 52 15.20 33.55 2.36
CA THR A 52 14.17 34.26 3.12
C THR A 52 13.11 33.28 3.64
N GLU A 53 12.41 32.61 2.72
CA GLU A 53 11.41 31.60 3.05
C GLU A 53 11.38 30.48 2.00
N LEU A 54 11.21 29.25 2.45
CA LEU A 54 11.19 28.08 1.59
C LEU A 54 10.22 27.04 2.10
N TYR A 55 9.54 26.36 1.18
CA TYR A 55 8.49 25.40 1.45
C TYR A 55 8.64 24.17 0.56
N TRP A 56 8.55 22.99 1.17
CA TRP A 56 8.56 21.71 0.48
C TRP A 56 7.18 21.08 0.50
N TYR A 57 6.78 20.49 -0.62
CA TYR A 57 5.49 19.84 -0.83
C TYR A 57 5.69 18.44 -1.40
N ILE A 58 4.79 17.53 -1.05
CA ILE A 58 4.62 16.25 -1.75
C ILE A 58 3.75 16.51 -2.97
N GLY A 59 4.15 15.95 -4.10
CA GLY A 59 3.49 16.13 -5.39
C GLY A 59 4.08 17.29 -6.19
N THR A 60 3.45 17.57 -7.33
CA THR A 60 3.81 18.68 -8.23
C THR A 60 3.06 19.99 -7.91
N SER A 61 2.18 19.97 -6.92
CA SER A 61 1.25 21.06 -6.60
C SER A 61 1.61 21.69 -5.26
N THR A 62 1.68 23.02 -5.24
CA THR A 62 1.89 23.83 -4.03
C THR A 62 0.58 24.21 -3.32
N ARG A 63 -0.56 23.63 -3.74
CA ARG A 63 -1.88 23.89 -3.14
C ARG A 63 -2.15 23.11 -1.85
N SER A 64 -1.33 22.08 -1.58
CA SER A 64 -1.37 21.30 -0.35
C SER A 64 -0.68 22.04 0.79
N LEU A 65 -0.77 21.49 2.01
CA LEU A 65 0.06 21.97 3.12
C LEU A 65 1.52 21.54 2.88
N PRO A 66 2.50 22.41 3.16
CA PRO A 66 3.91 22.04 3.04
C PRO A 66 4.25 20.95 4.07
N ILE A 67 5.15 20.03 3.69
CA ILE A 67 5.66 18.99 4.58
C ILE A 67 6.80 19.48 5.45
N ALA A 68 7.58 20.43 4.93
CA ALA A 68 8.65 21.10 5.63
C ALA A 68 8.77 22.54 5.13
N GLN A 69 9.17 23.46 6.01
CA GLN A 69 9.42 24.85 5.66
C GLN A 69 10.57 25.42 6.49
N LEU A 70 11.28 26.37 5.89
CA LEU A 70 12.33 27.16 6.51
C LEU A 70 11.95 28.64 6.35
N VAL A 71 11.57 29.29 7.45
CA VAL A 71 11.11 30.68 7.44
C VAL A 71 12.00 31.49 8.35
N SER A 72 12.75 32.45 7.80
CA SER A 72 13.69 33.27 8.57
C SER A 72 14.67 32.45 9.43
N GLY A 73 15.15 31.31 8.89
CA GLY A 73 16.05 30.38 9.58
C GLY A 73 15.38 29.45 10.61
N VAL A 74 14.06 29.53 10.79
CA VAL A 74 13.30 28.65 11.68
C VAL A 74 12.68 27.49 10.89
N LYS A 75 12.89 26.27 11.37
CA LYS A 75 12.42 25.03 10.74
C LYS A 75 11.06 24.63 11.28
N TYR A 76 10.15 24.26 10.38
CA TYR A 76 8.88 23.63 10.74
C TYR A 76 8.65 22.41 9.87
N VAL A 77 8.28 21.29 10.48
CA VAL A 77 8.10 20.00 9.80
C VAL A 77 6.82 19.37 10.31
N TRP A 78 5.89 19.05 9.41
CA TRP A 78 4.57 18.53 9.79
C TRP A 78 4.57 17.03 10.12
N SER A 79 5.50 16.26 9.52
CA SER A 79 5.70 14.84 9.84
C SER A 79 7.17 14.59 10.19
N VAL A 80 7.51 14.89 11.45
CA VAL A 80 8.89 14.80 11.98
C VAL A 80 9.46 13.37 11.91
N GLN A 81 8.58 12.36 11.80
CA GLN A 81 8.96 10.96 11.69
C GLN A 81 9.59 10.63 10.33
N HIS A 82 9.15 11.28 9.26
CA HIS A 82 9.57 10.95 7.88
C HIS A 82 10.31 12.06 7.17
N TYR A 83 10.18 13.31 7.64
CA TYR A 83 10.80 14.45 6.99
C TYR A 83 11.64 15.25 7.98
N ASP A 84 12.58 16.00 7.43
CA ASP A 84 13.32 17.05 8.11
C ASP A 84 13.79 18.06 7.07
N ILE A 85 14.37 19.16 7.54
CA ILE A 85 14.94 20.18 6.68
C ILE A 85 16.29 20.64 7.24
N SER A 86 17.30 20.69 6.39
CA SER A 86 18.62 21.20 6.77
C SER A 86 18.62 22.73 6.86
N ASP A 87 19.71 23.30 7.40
CA ASP A 87 19.84 24.74 7.56
C ASP A 87 19.98 25.48 6.21
N ASP A 88 20.37 24.76 5.15
CA ASP A 88 20.44 25.26 3.77
C ASP A 88 19.13 25.07 2.98
N GLY A 89 18.07 24.57 3.62
CA GLY A 89 16.76 24.37 2.99
C GLY A 89 16.61 23.06 2.21
N SER A 90 17.63 22.18 2.20
CA SER A 90 17.51 20.84 1.61
C SER A 90 16.49 19.98 2.37
N LEU A 91 15.67 19.23 1.63
CA LEU A 91 14.72 18.30 2.23
C LEU A 91 15.44 17.01 2.63
N ILE A 92 15.22 16.56 3.86
CA ILE A 92 15.72 15.27 4.34
C ILE A 92 14.52 14.34 4.47
N ILE A 93 14.58 13.18 3.83
CA ILE A 93 13.55 12.14 3.92
C ILE A 93 14.13 10.99 4.72
N LYS A 94 13.54 10.72 5.88
CA LYS A 94 13.94 9.69 6.83
C LYS A 94 13.22 8.38 6.50
N SER A 95 13.97 7.30 6.37
CA SER A 95 13.44 5.95 6.12
C SER A 95 12.55 5.91 4.88
N LEU A 96 13.17 6.13 3.72
CA LEU A 96 12.46 6.25 2.45
C LEU A 96 11.81 4.91 2.06
N GLY A 97 10.49 4.86 2.11
CA GLY A 97 9.69 3.71 1.65
C GLY A 97 8.96 4.02 0.36
N ARG A 98 8.17 3.04 -0.12
CA ARG A 98 7.37 3.18 -1.35
C ARG A 98 6.41 4.36 -1.31
N ASN A 99 5.82 4.62 -0.13
CA ASN A 99 4.88 5.73 0.08
C ASN A 99 5.55 7.11 0.07
N GLN A 100 6.89 7.16 0.05
CA GLN A 100 7.69 8.37 -0.02
C GLN A 100 8.37 8.54 -1.38
N THR A 101 7.99 7.74 -2.38
CA THR A 101 8.44 7.92 -3.77
C THR A 101 7.52 8.88 -4.54
N GLY A 102 8.01 9.37 -5.68
CA GLY A 102 7.27 10.30 -6.55
C GLY A 102 7.78 11.73 -6.48
N PRO A 103 6.99 12.70 -6.99
CA PRO A 103 7.43 14.08 -7.11
C PRO A 103 7.39 14.83 -5.78
N TYR A 104 8.39 15.69 -5.58
CA TYR A 104 8.46 16.67 -4.50
C TYR A 104 8.75 18.03 -5.08
N THR A 105 7.94 19.02 -4.73
CA THR A 105 8.08 20.39 -5.21
C THR A 105 8.62 21.28 -4.10
N ILE A 106 9.59 22.12 -4.45
CA ILE A 106 10.10 23.19 -3.62
C ILE A 106 9.59 24.53 -4.15
N LEU A 107 9.19 25.40 -3.23
CA LEU A 107 8.83 26.79 -3.49
C LEU A 107 9.73 27.68 -2.63
N HIS A 108 10.53 28.52 -3.27
CA HIS A 108 11.48 29.43 -2.63
C HIS A 108 11.06 30.87 -2.90
N PHE A 109 10.95 31.67 -1.83
CA PHE A 109 10.67 33.10 -1.89
C PHE A 109 11.98 33.87 -1.75
N ILE A 110 12.34 34.60 -2.80
CA ILE A 110 13.51 35.47 -2.86
C ILE A 110 13.14 36.84 -2.27
N GLU A 111 14.13 37.57 -1.75
CA GLU A 111 13.98 39.00 -1.46
C GLU A 111 13.36 39.72 -2.68
N ASP A 112 12.45 40.67 -2.43
CA ASP A 112 11.64 41.39 -3.44
C ASP A 112 10.38 40.67 -4.00
N TYR A 113 9.87 39.64 -3.30
CA TYR A 113 8.61 38.93 -3.61
C TYR A 113 8.62 38.08 -4.90
N GLU A 114 9.80 37.81 -5.47
CA GLU A 114 9.94 36.82 -6.54
C GLU A 114 9.87 35.40 -5.95
N THR A 115 9.23 34.49 -6.69
CA THR A 115 9.10 33.08 -6.29
C THR A 115 9.72 32.18 -7.33
N GLU A 116 10.60 31.28 -6.89
CA GLU A 116 11.14 30.20 -7.71
C GLU A 116 10.51 28.87 -7.28
N GLN A 117 10.23 28.01 -8.25
CA GLN A 117 9.69 26.68 -8.03
C GLN A 117 10.45 25.67 -8.86
N ASP A 118 10.75 24.51 -8.26
CA ASP A 118 11.35 23.38 -8.95
C ASP A 118 10.80 22.06 -8.39
N THR A 119 10.99 20.94 -9.09
CA THR A 119 10.46 19.64 -8.71
C THR A 119 11.50 18.54 -8.92
N VAL A 120 11.66 17.68 -7.93
CA VAL A 120 12.47 16.45 -8.02
C VAL A 120 11.56 15.24 -8.01
N PHE A 121 11.91 14.20 -8.76
CA PHE A 121 11.30 12.89 -8.66
C PHE A 121 12.17 11.95 -7.84
N ILE A 122 11.59 11.29 -6.84
CA ILE A 122 12.31 10.34 -5.99
C ILE A 122 11.87 8.92 -6.31
N ASN A 123 12.85 8.10 -6.67
CA ASN A 123 12.66 6.72 -7.07
C ASN A 123 13.39 5.77 -6.10
N LEU A 124 12.80 4.60 -5.86
CA LEU A 124 13.48 3.53 -5.12
C LEU A 124 14.39 2.74 -6.05
N ILE A 125 15.58 2.41 -5.55
CA ILE A 125 16.45 1.44 -6.20
C ILE A 125 15.85 0.06 -5.93
N GLU A 126 15.39 -0.59 -7.00
CA GLU A 126 14.91 -1.97 -6.91
C GLU A 126 16.06 -2.93 -6.56
N PRO A 127 15.87 -3.85 -5.61
CA PRO A 127 16.91 -4.82 -5.29
C PRO A 127 17.25 -5.67 -6.52
N CYS A 128 18.53 -5.97 -6.70
CA CYS A 128 19.08 -6.71 -7.83
C CYS A 128 19.52 -8.09 -7.33
N PRO A 129 18.85 -9.19 -7.73
CA PRO A 129 19.25 -10.54 -7.34
C PRO A 129 20.61 -10.88 -7.94
N VAL A 130 21.52 -11.42 -7.15
CA VAL A 130 22.83 -11.86 -7.63
C VAL A 130 22.85 -13.38 -7.66
N ILE A 131 23.03 -13.93 -8.87
CA ILE A 131 23.23 -15.36 -9.06
C ILE A 131 24.72 -15.66 -8.86
N ASP A 132 25.05 -16.69 -8.10
CA ASP A 132 26.43 -17.15 -7.93
C ASP A 132 27.06 -17.41 -9.30
N GLN A 133 28.28 -16.91 -9.50
CA GLN A 133 29.01 -16.82 -10.78
C GLN A 133 28.60 -15.68 -11.73
N CYS A 134 27.59 -14.89 -11.38
CA CYS A 134 27.22 -13.69 -12.12
C CYS A 134 27.68 -12.43 -11.37
N THR A 135 28.11 -11.42 -12.11
CA THR A 135 28.56 -10.13 -11.56
C THR A 135 27.44 -9.09 -11.48
N SER A 136 26.28 -9.35 -12.10
CA SER A 136 25.11 -8.47 -12.12
C SER A 136 23.82 -9.29 -12.25
N CYS A 137 22.66 -8.66 -12.04
CA CYS A 137 21.34 -9.22 -12.34
C CYS A 137 20.96 -9.18 -13.84
N GLU A 138 21.87 -8.77 -14.73
CA GLU A 138 21.61 -8.81 -16.16
C GLU A 138 21.94 -10.19 -16.77
N ASP A 139 21.69 -10.37 -18.06
CA ASP A 139 21.90 -11.63 -18.79
C ASP A 139 23.30 -12.21 -18.53
N CYS A 140 23.34 -13.29 -17.76
CA CYS A 140 24.56 -14.00 -17.39
C CYS A 140 24.63 -15.34 -18.10
N LEU A 141 25.84 -15.81 -18.42
CA LEU A 141 26.08 -17.12 -19.02
C LEU A 141 26.89 -17.99 -18.07
N ILE A 142 26.34 -19.15 -17.71
CA ILE A 142 26.94 -20.10 -16.76
C ILE A 142 27.19 -21.41 -17.48
N GLN A 143 28.43 -21.90 -17.44
CA GLN A 143 28.77 -23.24 -17.91
C GLN A 143 28.69 -24.21 -16.73
N ALA A 144 27.67 -25.07 -16.74
CA ALA A 144 27.51 -26.13 -15.74
C ALA A 144 28.52 -27.24 -16.04
N THR A 145 29.49 -27.38 -15.14
CA THR A 145 30.46 -28.48 -15.08
C THR A 145 29.98 -29.54 -14.08
N GLU A 146 30.54 -30.75 -14.12
CA GLU A 146 30.22 -31.82 -13.16
C GLU A 146 30.44 -31.41 -11.68
N ASP A 147 31.38 -30.49 -11.44
CA ASP A 147 31.66 -29.94 -10.11
C ASP A 147 30.64 -28.90 -9.62
N LEU A 148 29.81 -28.36 -10.50
CA LEU A 148 28.81 -27.35 -10.16
C LEU A 148 27.48 -28.03 -9.82
N MET A 149 27.28 -28.38 -8.55
CA MET A 149 26.05 -29.04 -8.09
C MET A 149 24.92 -28.07 -7.72
N LEU A 150 25.25 -26.82 -7.37
CA LEU A 150 24.29 -25.88 -6.80
C LEU A 150 24.42 -24.50 -7.46
N LEU A 151 23.28 -23.94 -7.89
CA LEU A 151 23.17 -22.55 -8.30
C LEU A 151 22.41 -21.77 -7.23
N THR A 152 23.07 -20.82 -6.58
CA THR A 152 22.44 -20.00 -5.54
C THR A 152 22.16 -18.62 -6.09
N CYS A 153 20.94 -18.14 -5.91
CA CYS A 153 20.58 -16.75 -6.16
C CYS A 153 20.34 -16.07 -4.82
N THR A 154 21.01 -14.95 -4.60
CA THR A 154 20.98 -14.19 -3.35
C THR A 154 20.34 -12.83 -3.61
N ILE A 155 19.38 -12.47 -2.78
CA ILE A 155 18.72 -11.17 -2.79
C ILE A 155 18.98 -10.53 -1.44
N THR A 156 19.79 -9.48 -1.46
CA THR A 156 19.93 -8.57 -0.33
C THR A 156 18.94 -7.44 -0.52
N SER A 157 17.98 -7.32 0.38
CA SER A 157 17.02 -6.23 0.36
C SER A 157 17.10 -5.43 1.64
N PRO A 158 17.19 -4.10 1.54
CA PRO A 158 17.16 -3.23 2.70
C PRO A 158 15.77 -3.14 3.35
N THR A 159 14.75 -3.78 2.77
CA THR A 159 13.38 -3.82 3.30
C THR A 159 13.30 -4.60 4.61
N THR A 160 12.41 -4.18 5.52
CA THR A 160 12.02 -4.98 6.70
C THR A 160 11.05 -6.11 6.35
N GLU A 161 10.41 -6.03 5.18
CA GLU A 161 9.46 -7.03 4.70
C GLU A 161 10.17 -8.29 4.19
N LYS A 162 9.52 -9.43 4.44
CA LYS A 162 10.03 -10.74 4.06
C LYS A 162 9.96 -10.94 2.54
N ILE A 163 11.06 -11.44 1.98
CA ILE A 163 11.24 -11.70 0.55
C ILE A 163 11.20 -13.20 0.30
N SER A 164 10.52 -13.62 -0.77
CA SER A 164 10.45 -15.03 -1.16
C SER A 164 11.03 -15.20 -2.56
N PRO A 165 12.32 -15.51 -2.70
CA PRO A 165 12.92 -15.72 -4.00
C PRO A 165 12.49 -17.04 -4.62
N ILE A 166 12.29 -17.04 -5.93
CA ILE A 166 11.88 -18.20 -6.71
C ILE A 166 12.76 -18.35 -7.93
N TRP A 167 13.00 -19.60 -8.31
CA TRP A 167 13.53 -19.95 -9.62
C TRP A 167 12.37 -20.23 -10.56
N THR A 168 12.47 -19.70 -11.78
CA THR A 168 11.51 -19.98 -12.86
C THR A 168 12.27 -20.29 -14.15
N HIS A 169 11.70 -21.15 -14.98
CA HIS A 169 12.12 -21.30 -16.37
C HIS A 169 11.62 -20.10 -17.20
N SER A 170 12.22 -19.87 -18.38
CA SER A 170 11.77 -18.81 -19.30
C SER A 170 10.31 -18.96 -19.78
N ASN A 171 9.71 -20.15 -19.68
CA ASN A 171 8.31 -20.40 -19.99
C ASN A 171 7.37 -20.07 -18.80
N GLY A 172 7.91 -19.57 -17.67
CA GLY A 172 7.17 -19.22 -16.46
C GLY A 172 6.96 -20.36 -15.47
N SER A 173 7.39 -21.60 -15.74
CA SER A 173 7.21 -22.70 -14.79
C SER A 173 8.16 -22.56 -13.60
N ILE A 174 7.61 -22.66 -12.40
CA ILE A 174 8.34 -22.53 -11.12
C ILE A 174 9.19 -23.77 -10.87
N ILE A 175 10.43 -23.54 -10.42
CA ILE A 175 11.40 -24.57 -10.03
C ILE A 175 11.57 -24.50 -8.52
N GLN A 176 11.43 -25.65 -7.87
CA GLN A 176 11.54 -25.72 -6.41
C GLN A 176 13.01 -25.65 -6.00
N GLY A 177 13.42 -24.51 -5.41
CA GLY A 177 14.73 -24.33 -4.80
C GLY A 177 14.70 -24.54 -3.28
N ARG A 178 15.88 -24.71 -2.70
CA ARG A 178 16.09 -24.67 -1.24
C ARG A 178 16.29 -23.23 -0.81
N ILE A 179 15.39 -22.72 0.02
CA ILE A 179 15.42 -21.34 0.50
C ILE A 179 16.21 -21.28 1.80
N HIS A 180 17.12 -20.32 1.91
CA HIS A 180 17.81 -19.96 3.13
C HIS A 180 17.62 -18.48 3.40
N GLU A 181 17.21 -18.15 4.63
CA GLU A 181 16.85 -16.80 5.06
C GLU A 181 17.75 -16.41 6.24
N GLU A 182 18.37 -15.26 6.14
CA GLU A 182 19.15 -14.66 7.22
C GLU A 182 18.73 -13.19 7.39
N ARG A 183 18.53 -12.78 8.64
CA ARG A 183 18.27 -11.38 9.00
C ARG A 183 19.57 -10.75 9.45
N LEU A 184 19.98 -9.68 8.77
CA LEU A 184 21.22 -8.96 9.05
C LEU A 184 21.04 -7.99 10.23
N SER A 185 22.17 -7.53 10.79
CA SER A 185 22.22 -6.67 11.98
C SER A 185 21.57 -5.29 11.80
N ASP A 186 21.43 -4.84 10.56
CA ASP A 186 20.80 -3.58 10.15
C ASP A 186 19.29 -3.73 9.88
N ASN A 187 18.67 -4.87 10.26
CA ASN A 187 17.30 -5.26 9.94
C ASN A 187 16.99 -5.53 8.46
N SER A 188 17.99 -5.55 7.58
CA SER A 188 17.83 -5.99 6.20
C SER A 188 17.69 -7.51 6.10
N TRP A 189 17.11 -7.99 5.00
CA TRP A 189 16.98 -9.42 4.71
C TRP A 189 18.01 -9.85 3.67
N ASN A 190 18.72 -10.93 3.98
CA ASN A 190 19.50 -11.68 3.01
C ASN A 190 18.80 -13.01 2.77
N VAL A 191 18.16 -13.15 1.60
CA VAL A 191 17.45 -14.38 1.24
C VAL A 191 18.12 -15.00 0.04
N SER A 192 18.44 -16.28 0.14
CA SER A 192 19.03 -17.04 -0.94
C SER A 192 18.15 -18.23 -1.32
N VAL A 193 18.09 -18.53 -2.61
CA VAL A 193 17.43 -19.71 -3.14
C VAL A 193 18.43 -20.51 -3.96
N SER A 194 18.64 -21.75 -3.53
CA SER A 194 19.60 -22.66 -4.13
C SER A 194 18.92 -23.73 -4.96
N LEU A 195 19.32 -23.88 -6.21
CA LEU A 195 18.81 -24.87 -7.16
C LEU A 195 19.85 -25.96 -7.38
N ASP A 196 19.42 -27.22 -7.26
CA ASP A 196 20.23 -28.37 -7.64
C ASP A 196 20.23 -28.52 -9.16
N ILE A 197 21.39 -28.29 -9.77
CA ILE A 197 21.53 -28.24 -11.23
C ILE A 197 21.37 -29.65 -11.83
N GLN A 198 21.62 -30.72 -11.07
CA GLN A 198 21.45 -32.10 -11.55
C GLN A 198 19.98 -32.45 -11.85
N SER A 199 19.03 -31.69 -11.30
CA SER A 199 17.60 -31.85 -11.57
C SER A 199 17.13 -31.25 -12.90
N LEU A 200 17.99 -30.48 -13.57
CA LEU A 200 17.66 -29.82 -14.83
C LEU A 200 17.90 -30.75 -16.02
N ASN A 201 17.04 -30.64 -17.03
CA ASN A 201 17.21 -31.39 -18.28
C ASN A 201 18.45 -30.89 -19.04
N CYS A 202 19.15 -31.85 -19.64
CA CYS A 202 20.27 -31.61 -20.53
C CYS A 202 19.93 -30.65 -21.69
N GLY A 203 20.75 -29.59 -21.85
CA GLY A 203 20.60 -28.58 -22.91
C GLY A 203 20.75 -27.14 -22.42
N LEU A 204 20.58 -26.17 -23.33
CA LEU A 204 20.55 -24.75 -22.94
C LEU A 204 19.25 -24.49 -22.16
N THR A 205 19.38 -24.14 -20.89
CA THR A 205 18.24 -23.78 -20.04
C THR A 205 18.38 -22.32 -19.61
N VAL A 206 17.34 -21.52 -19.86
CA VAL A 206 17.25 -20.15 -19.34
C VAL A 206 16.51 -20.18 -18.01
N LEU A 207 17.21 -19.76 -16.97
CA LEU A 207 16.72 -19.67 -15.61
C LEU A 207 16.56 -18.20 -15.21
N LEU A 208 15.47 -17.91 -14.54
CA LEU A 208 15.13 -16.61 -14.02
C LEU A 208 15.03 -16.72 -12.50
N CYS A 209 15.85 -15.95 -11.80
CA CYS A 209 15.68 -15.74 -10.37
C CYS A 209 14.92 -14.43 -10.16
N SER A 210 13.75 -14.52 -9.53
CA SER A 210 12.92 -13.38 -9.22
C SER A 210 12.42 -13.45 -7.79
N SER A 211 11.86 -12.35 -7.30
CA SER A 211 11.16 -12.36 -6.03
C SER A 211 10.04 -11.34 -6.00
N SER A 212 9.09 -11.56 -5.10
CA SER A 212 8.05 -10.60 -4.74
C SER A 212 8.22 -10.17 -3.28
N ILE A 213 7.97 -8.89 -3.04
CA ILE A 213 7.91 -8.30 -1.70
C ILE A 213 6.42 -8.23 -1.32
N GLY A 214 6.03 -8.91 -0.23
CA GLY A 214 4.70 -8.76 0.37
C GLY A 214 3.51 -9.38 -0.39
N GLY A 215 3.73 -10.28 -1.36
CA GLY A 215 2.62 -10.95 -2.07
C GLY A 215 1.84 -10.08 -3.07
N HIS A 216 2.27 -8.83 -3.29
CA HIS A 216 1.77 -7.97 -4.36
C HIS A 216 2.66 -8.06 -5.62
N GLU A 217 2.11 -7.67 -6.78
CA GLU A 217 2.74 -7.70 -8.13
C GLU A 217 4.01 -6.84 -8.29
N ASN A 218 4.59 -6.37 -7.19
CA ASN A 218 5.78 -5.54 -7.18
C ASN A 218 7.01 -6.45 -7.21
N ALA A 219 7.36 -6.89 -8.42
CA ALA A 219 8.48 -7.76 -8.69
C ALA A 219 9.81 -7.04 -8.41
N VAL A 220 10.68 -7.70 -7.65
CA VAL A 220 12.11 -7.42 -7.63
C VAL A 220 12.65 -7.59 -9.06
N ARG A 221 13.72 -6.86 -9.44
CA ARG A 221 14.37 -7.10 -10.75
C ARG A 221 14.64 -8.58 -10.94
N VAL A 222 14.45 -9.08 -12.17
CA VAL A 222 14.67 -10.48 -12.49
C VAL A 222 16.12 -10.67 -12.90
N ALA A 223 16.85 -11.53 -12.20
CA ALA A 223 18.16 -11.97 -12.64
C ALA A 223 18.03 -13.14 -13.62
N LYS A 224 18.69 -13.04 -14.77
CA LYS A 224 18.60 -14.05 -15.83
C LYS A 224 19.94 -14.74 -16.02
N ALA A 225 19.93 -16.08 -15.93
CA ALA A 225 21.08 -16.92 -16.19
C ALA A 225 20.77 -17.91 -17.32
N ASN A 226 21.62 -17.90 -18.34
CA ASN A 226 21.65 -18.91 -19.40
C ASN A 226 22.64 -20.01 -18.99
N VAL A 227 22.11 -21.16 -18.61
CA VAL A 227 22.92 -22.30 -18.17
C VAL A 227 23.12 -23.28 -19.33
N THR A 228 24.38 -23.59 -19.63
CA THR A 228 24.77 -24.59 -20.64
C THR A 228 25.50 -25.75 -19.98
N PHE A 229 25.07 -26.98 -20.23
CA PHE A 229 25.73 -28.20 -19.78
C PHE A 229 26.82 -28.63 -20.77
N VAL A 230 28.02 -28.93 -20.26
CA VAL A 230 29.20 -29.25 -21.09
C VAL A 230 29.26 -30.73 -21.50
N SER A 231 28.66 -31.64 -20.73
CA SER A 231 28.53 -33.06 -21.09
C SER A 231 27.11 -33.57 -20.82
N CYS A 232 26.47 -34.08 -21.85
CA CYS A 232 25.20 -34.81 -21.77
C CYS A 232 25.32 -36.21 -22.39
N ASP A 233 26.56 -36.67 -22.56
CA ASP A 233 26.84 -37.99 -23.06
C ASP A 233 26.71 -38.98 -21.90
N ASP A 234 25.87 -39.99 -22.10
CA ASP A 234 25.72 -41.22 -21.30
C ASP A 234 24.83 -41.16 -20.03
N LEU A 235 23.55 -40.83 -20.21
CA LEU A 235 22.49 -41.48 -19.42
C LEU A 235 21.92 -42.64 -20.25
N ASP A 236 22.62 -43.78 -20.19
CA ASP A 236 22.15 -45.07 -20.67
C ASP A 236 20.78 -45.39 -20.01
N ILE A 237 19.71 -45.21 -20.78
CA ILE A 237 18.38 -45.68 -20.41
C ILE A 237 18.43 -47.21 -20.43
N PRO A 238 18.23 -47.92 -19.31
CA PRO A 238 18.17 -49.37 -19.35
C PRO A 238 16.88 -49.77 -20.07
N ASN A 239 17.06 -50.23 -21.30
CA ASN A 239 16.01 -50.78 -22.14
C ASN A 239 15.64 -52.19 -21.63
N ASP A 240 14.96 -52.25 -20.48
CA ASP A 240 14.36 -53.49 -20.01
C ASP A 240 12.99 -53.68 -20.68
N GLY A 241 13.06 -54.28 -21.86
CA GLY A 241 11.92 -54.89 -22.53
C GLY A 241 11.37 -56.04 -21.69
N ASN A 242 10.21 -55.80 -21.06
CA ASN A 242 9.13 -56.72 -20.70
C ASN A 242 8.53 -56.37 -19.34
N ALA A 243 7.61 -55.39 -19.30
CA ALA A 243 6.71 -55.21 -18.17
C ALA A 243 5.31 -55.77 -18.54
N PRO A 244 4.79 -56.78 -17.83
CA PRO A 244 3.45 -57.27 -18.05
C PRO A 244 2.44 -56.27 -17.45
N ILE A 245 1.56 -55.73 -18.30
CA ILE A 245 0.17 -55.33 -18.03
C ILE A 245 -0.10 -54.85 -16.57
N LEU A 246 0.19 -53.57 -16.33
CA LEU A 246 -0.04 -52.80 -15.10
C LEU A 246 -1.53 -52.47 -14.83
N ILE A 247 -2.47 -53.28 -15.29
CA ILE A 247 -3.92 -53.00 -15.16
C ILE A 247 -4.41 -53.30 -13.73
N VAL A 248 -3.86 -54.33 -13.08
CA VAL A 248 -4.27 -54.75 -11.74
C VAL A 248 -3.93 -53.73 -10.64
N PRO A 249 -2.71 -53.19 -10.54
CA PRO A 249 -2.38 -52.20 -9.50
C PRO A 249 -3.09 -50.85 -9.71
N CYS A 250 -3.31 -50.40 -10.95
CA CYS A 250 -4.09 -49.18 -11.22
C CYS A 250 -5.55 -49.29 -10.77
N VAL A 251 -6.20 -50.43 -11.02
CA VAL A 251 -7.58 -50.66 -10.56
C VAL A 251 -7.66 -50.70 -9.04
N ILE A 252 -6.69 -51.31 -8.36
CA ILE A 252 -6.61 -51.31 -6.89
C ILE A 252 -6.42 -49.88 -6.36
N ALA A 253 -5.54 -49.07 -6.96
CA ALA A 253 -5.33 -47.68 -6.55
C ALA A 253 -6.59 -46.83 -6.70
N ILE A 254 -7.33 -46.98 -7.80
CA ILE A 254 -8.59 -46.25 -8.04
C ILE A 254 -9.64 -46.65 -6.99
N VAL A 255 -9.77 -47.94 -6.67
CA VAL A 255 -10.71 -48.41 -5.64
C VAL A 255 -10.35 -47.86 -4.26
N ILE A 256 -9.07 -47.77 -3.91
CA ILE A 256 -8.61 -47.18 -2.65
C ILE A 256 -8.92 -45.67 -2.60
N ILE A 257 -8.69 -44.94 -3.70
CA ILE A 257 -8.98 -43.50 -3.77
C ILE A 257 -10.48 -43.23 -3.62
N VAL A 258 -11.32 -44.00 -4.32
CA VAL A 258 -12.80 -43.83 -4.26
C VAL A 258 -13.35 -44.19 -2.89
N THR A 259 -12.85 -45.26 -2.27
CA THR A 259 -13.32 -45.66 -0.93
C THR A 259 -12.87 -44.69 0.17
N THR A 260 -11.65 -44.15 0.08
CA THR A 260 -11.15 -43.15 1.04
C THR A 260 -11.88 -41.80 0.90
N THR A 261 -12.12 -41.31 -0.32
CA THR A 261 -12.93 -40.10 -0.53
C THR A 261 -14.37 -40.27 -0.05
N PHE A 262 -14.99 -41.42 -0.28
CA PHE A 262 -16.35 -41.70 0.21
C PHE A 262 -16.42 -41.77 1.74
N LEU A 263 -15.40 -42.35 2.40
CA LEU A 263 -15.31 -42.39 3.87
C LEU A 263 -15.06 -40.99 4.47
N ILE A 264 -14.24 -40.15 3.83
CA ILE A 264 -14.03 -38.76 4.26
C ILE A 264 -15.33 -37.95 4.10
N ALA A 265 -16.05 -38.12 2.99
CA ALA A 265 -17.33 -37.44 2.77
C ALA A 265 -18.39 -37.86 3.81
N LEU A 266 -18.46 -39.15 4.16
CA LEU A 266 -19.32 -39.65 5.23
C LEU A 266 -18.88 -39.12 6.60
N TYR A 267 -17.58 -39.08 6.89
CA TYR A 267 -17.05 -38.56 8.16
C TYR A 267 -17.33 -37.06 8.32
N CYS A 268 -17.09 -36.26 7.28
CA CYS A 268 -17.38 -34.82 7.28
C CYS A 268 -18.89 -34.54 7.35
N GLY A 269 -19.71 -35.30 6.60
CA GLY A 269 -21.17 -35.20 6.65
C GLY A 269 -21.76 -35.58 8.02
N HIS A 270 -21.13 -36.50 8.74
CA HIS A 270 -21.58 -36.92 10.07
C HIS A 270 -21.11 -35.97 11.19
N ARG A 271 -20.04 -35.18 10.97
CA ARG A 271 -19.53 -34.19 11.93
C ARG A 271 -20.27 -32.84 11.85
N CYS A 272 -20.80 -32.47 10.68
CA CYS A 272 -21.62 -31.26 10.55
C CYS A 272 -23.02 -31.36 11.20
N LYS A 273 -23.41 -32.52 11.74
CA LYS A 273 -24.72 -32.71 12.40
C LYS A 273 -24.65 -32.96 13.92
N ARG A 274 -23.47 -32.84 14.53
CA ARG A 274 -23.34 -32.98 15.99
C ARG A 274 -22.32 -32.00 16.57
N ASN A 275 -22.84 -31.13 17.45
CA ASN A 275 -22.15 -30.30 18.45
C ASN A 275 -21.87 -28.83 18.07
N THR A 276 -22.93 -28.01 18.12
CA THR A 276 -22.88 -26.77 18.90
C THR A 276 -23.14 -27.13 20.36
N LYS A 277 -22.07 -27.43 21.11
CA LYS A 277 -22.02 -27.33 22.58
C LYS A 277 -20.58 -27.56 23.06
N ASN A 278 -20.00 -26.47 23.53
CA ASN A 278 -18.94 -26.36 24.53
C ASN A 278 -17.63 -27.13 24.28
N GLU A 279 -16.65 -26.43 23.71
CA GLU A 279 -15.25 -26.59 24.11
C GLU A 279 -14.69 -25.21 24.44
N GLU A 280 -14.76 -24.86 25.73
CA GLU A 280 -13.80 -23.94 26.36
C GLU A 280 -12.45 -24.67 26.39
N GLY A 281 -11.47 -24.16 25.67
CA GLY A 281 -10.13 -24.73 25.65
C GLY A 281 -9.16 -23.82 24.93
N ASN A 282 -8.36 -23.11 25.73
CA ASN A 282 -7.14 -22.36 25.35
C ASN A 282 -7.24 -21.47 24.11
N GLN A 283 -7.58 -20.20 24.33
CA GLN A 283 -7.09 -19.13 23.48
C GLN A 283 -5.58 -19.03 23.65
N ASP A 284 -4.84 -19.70 22.76
CA ASP A 284 -3.55 -19.17 22.33
C ASP A 284 -3.79 -17.72 21.89
N LEU A 285 -3.05 -16.79 22.49
CA LEU A 285 -3.04 -15.37 22.13
C LEU A 285 -2.81 -15.28 20.62
N LYS A 286 -3.89 -15.10 19.85
CA LYS A 286 -3.80 -14.65 18.47
C LYS A 286 -3.04 -13.34 18.51
N GLU A 287 -1.86 -13.35 17.92
CA GLU A 287 -1.05 -12.16 17.70
C GLU A 287 -1.95 -11.11 17.05
N THR A 288 -2.35 -10.11 17.83
CA THR A 288 -3.21 -9.03 17.37
C THR A 288 -2.43 -8.25 16.32
N ASP A 289 -3.06 -8.01 15.18
CA ASP A 289 -2.49 -7.19 14.12
C ASP A 289 -1.96 -5.87 14.73
N PRO A 290 -0.67 -5.52 14.54
CA PRO A 290 -0.08 -4.29 15.07
C PRO A 290 -0.88 -3.03 14.69
N LEU A 291 -1.57 -3.03 13.56
CA LEU A 291 -2.45 -1.93 13.12
C LEU A 291 -3.70 -1.81 13.99
N ILE A 292 -4.31 -2.94 14.36
CA ILE A 292 -5.50 -2.96 15.24
C ILE A 292 -5.10 -2.56 16.67
N ASP A 293 -3.97 -3.04 17.19
CA ASP A 293 -3.47 -2.62 18.51
C ASP A 293 -3.21 -1.11 18.57
N ARG A 294 -2.59 -0.55 17.53
CA ARG A 294 -2.37 0.90 17.42
C ARG A 294 -3.69 1.66 17.30
N PHE A 295 -4.62 1.16 16.50
CA PHE A 295 -5.95 1.76 16.33
C PHE A 295 -6.69 1.82 17.66
N PHE A 296 -6.70 0.75 18.45
CA PHE A 296 -7.38 0.71 19.74
C PHE A 296 -6.85 1.71 20.77
N LYS A 297 -5.59 2.10 20.65
CA LYS A 297 -4.96 3.15 21.49
C LYS A 297 -5.29 4.57 21.03
N THR A 298 -5.94 4.74 19.88
CA THR A 298 -6.30 6.05 19.33
C THR A 298 -7.44 6.67 20.12
N GLN A 299 -7.33 7.96 20.43
CA GLN A 299 -8.43 8.73 21.00
C GLN A 299 -9.42 9.14 19.91
N LEU A 300 -10.70 8.92 20.19
CA LEU A 300 -11.81 9.27 19.32
C LEU A 300 -12.54 10.47 19.91
N LEU A 301 -12.79 11.48 19.09
CA LEU A 301 -13.75 12.53 19.38
C LEU A 301 -15.04 12.24 18.60
N ILE A 302 -16.09 11.83 19.31
CA ILE A 302 -17.40 11.54 18.75
C ILE A 302 -18.25 12.81 18.85
N VAL A 303 -18.81 13.24 17.71
CA VAL A 303 -19.73 14.37 17.60
C VAL A 303 -21.04 13.86 17.03
N ASN A 304 -22.08 13.81 17.86
CA ASN A 304 -23.40 13.34 17.46
C ASN A 304 -24.16 14.38 16.62
N PRO A 305 -25.24 13.99 15.92
CA PRO A 305 -26.05 14.91 15.12
C PRO A 305 -26.67 16.07 15.92
N ASP A 306 -26.92 15.87 17.22
CA ASP A 306 -27.40 16.90 18.13
C ASP A 306 -26.31 17.88 18.60
N GLY A 307 -25.07 17.67 18.16
CA GLY A 307 -23.90 18.48 18.51
C GLY A 307 -23.22 18.06 19.82
N THR A 308 -23.73 17.06 20.54
CA THR A 308 -23.07 16.54 21.74
C THR A 308 -21.73 15.91 21.39
N ARG A 309 -20.74 16.12 22.27
CA ARG A 309 -19.37 15.67 22.07
C ARG A 309 -18.96 14.71 23.17
N LYS A 310 -18.26 13.65 22.80
CA LYS A 310 -17.74 12.63 23.71
C LYS A 310 -16.34 12.23 23.27
N GLU A 311 -15.43 12.12 24.21
CA GLU A 311 -14.08 11.61 23.96
C GLU A 311 -13.92 10.24 24.63
N MET A 312 -13.34 9.29 23.89
CA MET A 312 -13.00 7.96 24.40
C MET A 312 -11.99 7.27 23.50
N SER A 313 -11.31 6.25 24.01
CA SER A 313 -10.46 5.41 23.18
C SER A 313 -11.27 4.59 22.18
N ALA A 314 -10.64 4.21 21.06
CA ALA A 314 -11.25 3.31 20.10
C ALA A 314 -11.60 1.95 20.71
N ALA A 315 -10.76 1.40 21.59
CA ALA A 315 -11.08 0.18 22.34
C ALA A 315 -12.40 0.33 23.09
N THR A 316 -12.53 1.38 23.91
CA THR A 316 -13.75 1.64 24.69
C THR A 316 -14.97 1.84 23.79
N PHE A 317 -14.82 2.47 22.62
CA PHE A 317 -15.91 2.65 21.68
C PHE A 317 -16.43 1.32 21.14
N PHE A 318 -15.57 0.42 20.67
CA PHE A 318 -15.99 -0.88 20.14
C PHE A 318 -16.42 -1.89 21.22
N ASP A 319 -15.87 -1.77 22.43
CA ASP A 319 -16.33 -2.51 23.62
C ASP A 319 -17.70 -2.02 24.12
N SER A 320 -18.03 -0.76 23.88
CA SER A 320 -19.34 -0.22 24.20
C SER A 320 -20.37 -0.67 23.16
N ASP A 321 -21.59 -1.02 23.58
CA ASP A 321 -22.67 -1.30 22.63
C ASP A 321 -23.15 -0.03 21.88
N GLU A 322 -22.53 1.15 22.09
CA GLU A 322 -22.93 2.43 21.50
C GLU A 322 -22.91 2.41 19.96
N TRP A 323 -21.91 1.75 19.35
CA TRP A 323 -21.85 1.58 17.90
C TRP A 323 -22.97 0.68 17.35
N LYS A 324 -23.51 -0.24 18.15
CA LYS A 324 -24.62 -1.12 17.74
C LYS A 324 -25.90 -0.34 17.51
N TYR A 325 -26.12 0.72 18.31
CA TYR A 325 -27.30 1.57 18.22
C TYR A 325 -27.12 2.79 17.31
N THR A 326 -25.92 3.01 16.80
CA THR A 326 -25.62 4.15 15.93
C THR A 326 -25.70 3.74 14.47
N ASN A 327 -26.84 4.05 13.84
CA ASN A 327 -27.11 3.64 12.45
C ASN A 327 -26.21 4.31 11.41
N ARG A 328 -25.67 5.50 11.69
CA ARG A 328 -24.94 6.31 10.69
C ARG A 328 -23.68 6.90 11.31
N ILE A 329 -22.54 6.40 10.86
CA ILE A 329 -21.23 6.82 11.38
C ILE A 329 -20.36 7.30 10.23
N LEU A 330 -19.78 8.49 10.39
CA LEU A 330 -18.77 9.02 9.50
C LEU A 330 -17.45 9.07 10.28
N PHE A 331 -16.52 8.19 9.93
CA PHE A 331 -15.18 8.19 10.49
C PHE A 331 -14.28 9.13 9.70
N LEU A 332 -13.60 10.03 10.42
CA LEU A 332 -12.79 11.11 9.87
C LEU A 332 -11.40 11.08 10.48
N GLY A 333 -10.35 11.00 9.67
CA GLY A 333 -8.99 11.16 10.18
C GLY A 333 -7.91 10.79 9.18
N ASP A 334 -6.74 11.39 9.34
CA ASP A 334 -5.57 11.12 8.50
C ASP A 334 -5.02 9.70 8.72
N PHE A 335 -5.32 9.11 9.89
CA PHE A 335 -5.01 7.72 10.22
C PHE A 335 -5.78 6.70 9.34
N LEU A 336 -6.68 7.16 8.49
CA LEU A 336 -7.42 6.35 7.52
C LEU A 336 -6.77 6.33 6.13
N ALA A 337 -5.59 6.95 5.95
CA ALA A 337 -4.85 6.93 4.69
C ALA A 337 -4.15 5.57 4.47
N GLY A 338 -4.60 4.80 3.47
CA GLY A 338 -4.06 3.48 3.12
C GLY A 338 -5.00 2.35 3.51
N GLU A 339 -4.57 1.48 4.42
CA GLU A 339 -5.43 0.46 5.01
C GLU A 339 -6.30 1.10 6.10
N THR A 340 -7.61 0.83 6.09
CA THR A 340 -8.54 1.42 7.05
C THR A 340 -8.72 0.46 8.23
N PRO A 341 -8.10 0.72 9.41
CA PRO A 341 -8.21 -0.17 10.57
C PRO A 341 -9.65 -0.39 11.06
N ILE A 342 -10.57 0.51 10.69
CA ILE A 342 -12.01 0.35 10.92
C ILE A 342 -12.57 -0.85 10.16
N ILE A 343 -12.13 -1.09 8.93
CA ILE A 343 -12.58 -2.21 8.10
C ILE A 343 -12.04 -3.51 8.66
N GLU A 344 -10.75 -3.56 9.01
CA GLU A 344 -10.18 -4.75 9.64
C GLU A 344 -10.85 -5.06 10.97
N GLN A 345 -11.14 -4.02 11.77
CA GLN A 345 -11.91 -4.20 13.00
C GLN A 345 -13.33 -4.72 12.73
N ALA A 346 -14.03 -4.20 11.73
CA ALA A 346 -15.37 -4.68 11.37
C ALA A 346 -15.35 -6.13 10.87
N LYS A 347 -14.36 -6.51 10.05
CA LYS A 347 -14.15 -7.89 9.60
C LYS A 347 -13.90 -8.83 10.77
N LEU A 348 -13.03 -8.43 11.71
CA LEU A 348 -12.74 -9.19 12.92
C LEU A 348 -14.01 -9.41 13.74
N MET A 349 -14.76 -8.34 14.03
CA MET A 349 -16.03 -8.41 14.76
C MET A 349 -17.07 -9.29 14.06
N CYS A 350 -17.11 -9.28 12.73
CA CYS A 350 -17.96 -10.17 11.95
C CYS A 350 -17.54 -11.63 12.10
N SER A 351 -16.23 -11.93 12.07
CA SER A 351 -15.69 -13.29 12.22
C SER A 351 -15.91 -13.88 13.62
N GLU A 352 -15.92 -13.02 14.64
CA GLU A 352 -16.18 -13.39 16.04
C GLU A 352 -17.68 -13.51 16.37
N GLY A 353 -18.56 -13.13 15.44
CA GLY A 353 -20.01 -13.13 15.66
C GLY A 353 -20.51 -11.94 16.50
N ASN A 354 -19.69 -10.91 16.70
CA ASN A 354 -20.07 -9.67 17.38
C ASN A 354 -20.98 -8.78 16.53
N ILE A 355 -21.02 -9.01 15.21
CA ILE A 355 -21.99 -8.43 14.27
C ILE A 355 -22.98 -9.53 13.88
N ASP A 356 -24.25 -9.37 14.24
CA ASP A 356 -25.35 -10.29 13.91
C ASP A 356 -25.96 -10.05 12.52
N GLU A 357 -25.33 -9.18 11.73
CA GLU A 357 -25.81 -8.66 10.44
C GLU A 357 -24.87 -9.06 9.31
N THR A 358 -25.34 -8.97 8.06
CA THR A 358 -24.43 -9.12 6.92
C THR A 358 -23.63 -7.83 6.71
N LEU A 359 -22.30 -7.98 6.68
CA LEU A 359 -21.36 -6.90 6.43
C LEU A 359 -21.03 -6.81 4.94
N PHE A 360 -21.25 -5.64 4.34
CA PHE A 360 -20.75 -5.28 3.01
C PHE A 360 -19.68 -4.20 3.16
N VAL A 361 -18.52 -4.42 2.56
CA VAL A 361 -17.44 -3.45 2.46
C VAL A 361 -17.31 -3.07 1.00
N VAL A 362 -17.36 -1.77 0.71
CA VAL A 362 -17.55 -1.23 -0.64
C VAL A 362 -16.58 -0.07 -0.84
N ASP A 363 -15.73 -0.11 -1.87
CA ASP A 363 -14.94 1.06 -2.25
C ASP A 363 -15.86 2.09 -2.90
N ILE A 364 -16.05 3.22 -2.21
CA ILE A 364 -16.97 4.27 -2.65
C ILE A 364 -16.46 5.00 -3.89
N ASN A 365 -15.15 4.96 -4.17
CA ASN A 365 -14.54 5.65 -5.30
C ASN A 365 -14.74 4.88 -6.62
N GLU A 366 -15.04 3.59 -6.54
CA GLU A 366 -15.32 2.75 -7.71
C GLU A 366 -16.81 2.69 -8.06
N LEU A 367 -17.67 3.40 -7.33
CA LEU A 367 -19.12 3.39 -7.55
C LEU A 367 -19.55 4.40 -8.61
N ASP A 368 -20.46 3.98 -9.49
CA ASP A 368 -21.32 4.92 -10.21
C ASP A 368 -22.43 5.45 -9.28
N PHE A 369 -22.33 6.72 -8.88
CA PHE A 369 -23.25 7.37 -7.94
C PHE A 369 -24.69 7.50 -8.45
N GLU A 370 -24.89 7.42 -9.77
CA GLU A 370 -26.21 7.47 -10.39
C GLU A 370 -26.80 6.07 -10.64
N ALA A 371 -25.99 5.01 -10.58
CA ALA A 371 -26.43 3.64 -10.78
C ALA A 371 -27.26 3.09 -9.61
N ASN A 372 -27.84 1.90 -9.81
CA ASN A 372 -28.50 1.17 -8.73
C ASN A 372 -27.42 0.62 -7.79
N ILE A 373 -27.44 1.05 -6.53
CA ILE A 373 -26.40 0.72 -5.56
C ILE A 373 -26.28 -0.78 -5.28
N ALA A 374 -27.36 -1.55 -5.39
CA ALA A 374 -27.30 -3.00 -5.20
C ALA A 374 -26.50 -3.69 -6.30
N ASN A 375 -26.58 -3.18 -7.54
CA ASN A 375 -25.78 -3.66 -8.66
C ASN A 375 -24.30 -3.28 -8.47
N GLU A 376 -24.04 -2.05 -8.05
CA GLU A 376 -22.66 -1.59 -7.82
C GLU A 376 -21.99 -2.38 -6.70
N ILE A 377 -22.69 -2.64 -5.58
CA ILE A 377 -22.18 -3.50 -4.51
C ILE A 377 -21.94 -4.92 -5.03
N HIS A 378 -22.88 -5.48 -5.80
CA HIS A 378 -22.72 -6.81 -6.39
C HIS A 378 -21.46 -6.92 -7.26
N ASN A 379 -21.17 -5.89 -8.06
CA ASN A 379 -20.01 -5.87 -8.96
C ASN A 379 -18.67 -5.89 -8.21
N GLN A 380 -18.62 -5.40 -6.97
CA GLN A 380 -17.43 -5.45 -6.13
C GLN A 380 -17.32 -6.74 -5.30
N LEU A 381 -18.32 -7.63 -5.33
CA LEU A 381 -18.22 -8.92 -4.65
C LEU A 381 -17.34 -9.91 -5.42
N PRO A 382 -16.70 -10.88 -4.72
CA PRO A 382 -15.97 -11.95 -5.38
C PRO A 382 -16.86 -12.71 -6.41
N PRO A 383 -16.30 -13.22 -7.52
CA PRO A 383 -17.09 -13.88 -8.59
C PRO A 383 -17.97 -15.05 -8.14
N ASN A 384 -17.63 -15.68 -7.01
CA ASN A 384 -18.36 -16.81 -6.43
C ASN A 384 -19.27 -16.40 -5.25
N SER A 385 -19.62 -15.12 -5.14
CA SER A 385 -20.54 -14.63 -4.12
C SER A 385 -21.89 -15.34 -4.24
N LYS A 386 -22.47 -15.72 -3.09
CA LYS A 386 -23.80 -16.32 -3.01
C LYS A 386 -24.94 -15.30 -3.14
N TYR A 387 -24.62 -14.00 -3.09
CA TYR A 387 -25.60 -12.92 -3.08
C TYR A 387 -25.80 -12.38 -4.48
N SER A 388 -27.02 -12.46 -5.01
CA SER A 388 -27.39 -11.76 -6.23
C SER A 388 -27.64 -10.27 -5.96
N ALA A 389 -27.63 -9.44 -7.00
CA ALA A 389 -27.99 -8.03 -6.87
C ALA A 389 -29.42 -7.83 -6.31
N GLU A 390 -30.37 -8.72 -6.65
CA GLU A 390 -31.72 -8.71 -6.07
C GLU A 390 -31.68 -9.01 -4.56
N ASN A 391 -30.91 -10.01 -4.13
CA ASN A 391 -30.76 -10.31 -2.70
C ASN A 391 -30.15 -9.13 -1.94
N ILE A 392 -29.16 -8.47 -2.52
CA ILE A 392 -28.56 -7.27 -1.93
C ILE A 392 -29.60 -6.15 -1.84
N ASN A 393 -30.36 -5.91 -2.90
CA ASN A 393 -31.41 -4.89 -2.90
C ASN A 393 -32.45 -5.13 -1.80
N ASP A 394 -32.92 -6.37 -1.65
CA ASP A 394 -33.86 -6.75 -0.58
C ASP A 394 -33.28 -6.49 0.81
N MET A 395 -32.00 -6.80 1.01
CA MET A 395 -31.28 -6.57 2.27
C MET A 395 -31.12 -5.08 2.57
N LEU A 396 -30.76 -4.27 1.58
CA LEU A 396 -30.65 -2.82 1.72
C LEU A 396 -32.01 -2.17 2.01
N CYS A 397 -33.08 -2.66 1.39
CA CYS A 397 -34.43 -2.13 1.56
C CYS A 397 -35.08 -2.51 2.89
N SER A 398 -34.87 -3.75 3.36
CA SER A 398 -35.69 -4.34 4.43
C SER A 398 -34.93 -5.25 5.40
N GLY A 399 -33.71 -5.66 5.06
CA GLY A 399 -32.90 -6.55 5.88
C GLY A 399 -32.03 -5.82 6.91
N LYS A 400 -31.50 -6.60 7.86
CA LYS A 400 -30.42 -6.20 8.75
C LYS A 400 -29.09 -6.32 8.03
N CYS A 401 -28.44 -5.20 7.76
CA CYS A 401 -27.12 -5.18 7.15
C CYS A 401 -26.32 -3.95 7.59
N LEU A 402 -25.01 -4.12 7.65
CA LEU A 402 -24.03 -3.07 7.84
C LEU A 402 -23.29 -2.88 6.52
N VAL A 403 -23.34 -1.66 5.99
CA VAL A 403 -22.59 -1.27 4.79
C VAL A 403 -21.52 -0.27 5.19
N ILE A 404 -20.26 -0.59 4.87
CA ILE A 404 -19.13 0.30 5.04
C ILE A 404 -18.71 0.80 3.66
N PHE A 405 -18.88 2.09 3.42
CA PHE A 405 -18.35 2.77 2.25
C PHE A 405 -16.94 3.27 2.57
N ASP A 406 -15.95 2.58 2.01
CA ASP A 406 -14.55 2.92 2.20
C ASP A 406 -14.09 4.01 1.24
N GLY A 407 -13.63 5.14 1.78
CA GLY A 407 -12.98 6.19 1.01
C GLY A 407 -11.56 5.85 0.58
N GLY A 408 -10.97 4.74 1.06
CA GLY A 408 -9.62 4.28 0.68
C GLY A 408 -8.53 5.28 1.04
N GLY A 409 -8.73 6.05 2.12
CA GLY A 409 -7.80 7.11 2.52
C GLY A 409 -7.74 8.32 1.60
N LYS A 410 -8.63 8.41 0.61
CA LYS A 410 -8.72 9.55 -0.31
C LYS A 410 -9.76 10.55 0.17
N ARG A 411 -9.67 11.76 -0.38
CA ARG A 411 -10.72 12.77 -0.23
C ARG A 411 -12.00 12.23 -0.86
N LEU A 412 -13.05 12.12 -0.05
CA LEU A 412 -14.36 11.74 -0.57
C LEU A 412 -14.97 12.92 -1.32
N GLU A 413 -14.95 12.85 -2.66
CA GLU A 413 -15.56 13.84 -3.55
C GLU A 413 -16.91 13.33 -4.05
N LEU A 414 -17.98 13.63 -3.28
CA LEU A 414 -19.34 13.32 -3.72
C LEU A 414 -19.86 14.40 -4.69
N PRO A 415 -20.45 14.01 -5.84
CA PRO A 415 -21.11 14.95 -6.73
C PRO A 415 -22.24 15.66 -6.01
N LYS A 416 -22.56 16.91 -6.39
CA LYS A 416 -23.72 17.64 -5.86
C LYS A 416 -24.96 16.75 -5.91
N PRO A 417 -25.76 16.68 -4.82
CA PRO A 417 -26.96 15.87 -4.88
C PRO A 417 -27.87 16.45 -5.96
N PRO A 418 -28.61 15.62 -6.71
CA PRO A 418 -29.56 16.13 -7.68
C PRO A 418 -30.53 17.10 -7.00
N ASP A 419 -30.73 18.26 -7.62
CA ASP A 419 -31.65 19.30 -7.15
C ASP A 419 -33.07 18.73 -7.19
N SER A 420 -33.51 18.22 -6.03
CA SER A 420 -34.79 17.61 -5.71
C SER A 420 -35.94 17.83 -6.72
N GLY A 421 -36.53 16.73 -7.21
CA GLY A 421 -37.90 16.78 -7.74
C GLY A 421 -38.25 15.78 -8.84
N GLU A 422 -37.28 15.13 -9.48
CA GLU A 422 -37.61 14.15 -10.52
C GLU A 422 -38.18 12.86 -9.91
N ASP A 423 -39.25 12.37 -10.53
CA ASP A 423 -39.99 11.17 -10.14
C ASP A 423 -39.03 10.03 -9.82
N ILE A 424 -38.89 9.76 -8.52
CA ILE A 424 -38.09 8.65 -8.01
C ILE A 424 -38.70 7.40 -8.62
N ILE A 425 -38.01 6.80 -9.58
CA ILE A 425 -38.32 5.45 -10.04
C ILE A 425 -38.28 4.59 -8.77
N LYS A 426 -39.45 4.09 -8.38
CA LYS A 426 -39.75 3.53 -7.05
C LYS A 426 -38.78 2.41 -6.63
N ASP A 427 -38.09 1.83 -7.61
CA ASP A 427 -37.26 0.64 -7.48
C ASP A 427 -35.76 0.91 -7.64
N LYS A 428 -35.33 2.16 -7.87
CA LYS A 428 -33.90 2.51 -8.02
C LYS A 428 -33.38 3.20 -6.76
N ILE A 429 -32.69 2.44 -5.90
CA ILE A 429 -31.91 3.01 -4.78
C ILE A 429 -30.53 3.37 -5.32
N THR A 430 -30.16 4.64 -5.19
CA THR A 430 -28.80 5.12 -5.53
C THR A 430 -27.98 5.36 -4.27
N LEU A 431 -26.68 5.60 -4.40
CA LEU A 431 -25.83 5.92 -3.25
C LEU A 431 -26.35 7.14 -2.47
N PHE A 432 -26.81 8.19 -3.17
CA PHE A 432 -27.38 9.37 -2.53
C PHE A 432 -28.61 9.05 -1.68
N HIS A 433 -29.45 8.11 -2.12
CA HIS A 433 -30.57 7.64 -1.32
C HIS A 433 -30.06 6.95 -0.05
N MET A 434 -29.07 6.06 -0.15
CA MET A 434 -28.50 5.40 1.04
C MET A 434 -27.83 6.37 2.00
N ILE A 435 -26.99 7.28 1.52
CA ILE A 435 -26.25 8.23 2.35
C ILE A 435 -27.17 9.30 2.95
N ARG A 436 -28.21 9.75 2.24
CA ARG A 436 -29.06 10.86 2.72
C ARG A 436 -30.38 10.42 3.34
N GLN A 437 -31.03 9.40 2.79
CA GLN A 437 -32.40 9.00 3.12
C GLN A 437 -32.42 7.61 3.76
N ASN A 438 -32.54 7.55 5.09
CA ASN A 438 -32.66 6.27 5.77
C ASN A 438 -34.07 5.68 5.65
N ARG A 439 -34.37 4.99 4.56
CA ARG A 439 -35.66 4.30 4.40
C ARG A 439 -35.74 2.99 5.19
N ASN A 440 -34.61 2.32 5.39
CA ASN A 440 -34.52 1.09 6.17
C ASN A 440 -33.99 1.38 7.59
N PRO A 441 -34.79 1.20 8.66
CA PRO A 441 -34.33 1.45 10.03
C PRO A 441 -33.29 0.44 10.53
N TYR A 442 -33.16 -0.71 9.86
CA TYR A 442 -32.21 -1.79 10.19
C TYR A 442 -30.93 -1.75 9.34
N LEU A 443 -30.83 -0.78 8.42
CA LEU A 443 -29.61 -0.54 7.65
C LEU A 443 -28.67 0.35 8.46
N ARG A 444 -27.47 -0.15 8.74
CA ARG A 444 -26.38 0.64 9.30
C ARG A 444 -25.41 1.02 8.19
N VAL A 445 -24.99 2.28 8.17
CA VAL A 445 -24.11 2.85 7.15
C VAL A 445 -22.94 3.51 7.82
N TRP A 446 -21.74 2.98 7.58
CA TRP A 446 -20.48 3.59 7.96
C TRP A 446 -19.79 4.14 6.73
N VAL A 447 -19.13 5.28 6.89
CA VAL A 447 -18.35 5.92 5.82
C VAL A 447 -17.00 6.30 6.39
N THR A 448 -15.92 5.99 5.69
CA THR A 448 -14.55 6.41 6.05
C THR A 448 -14.10 7.52 5.11
N SER A 449 -13.42 8.55 5.64
CA SER A 449 -12.80 9.58 4.81
C SER A 449 -11.75 10.38 5.57
N ILE A 450 -10.91 11.11 4.84
CA ILE A 450 -10.03 12.15 5.42
C ILE A 450 -10.86 13.38 5.86
N PRO A 451 -10.34 14.26 6.74
CA PRO A 451 -11.12 15.29 7.44
C PRO A 451 -11.85 16.35 6.58
N THR A 452 -11.64 16.40 5.27
CA THR A 452 -12.13 17.47 4.36
C THR A 452 -13.46 17.16 3.65
N VAL A 453 -14.34 16.39 4.29
CA VAL A 453 -15.61 15.94 3.69
C VAL A 453 -16.64 17.07 3.59
N PRO A 454 -17.41 17.16 2.49
CA PRO A 454 -18.51 18.10 2.39
C PRO A 454 -19.57 17.85 3.49
N THR A 455 -19.79 18.85 4.34
CA THR A 455 -20.64 18.71 5.54
C THR A 455 -22.12 18.49 5.23
N HIS A 456 -22.58 18.79 4.01
CA HIS A 456 -24.00 18.79 3.66
C HIS A 456 -24.62 17.40 3.42
N TYR A 457 -23.83 16.37 3.10
CA TYR A 457 -24.37 15.00 2.96
C TYR A 457 -24.53 14.28 4.29
N PHE A 458 -23.67 14.60 5.26
CA PHE A 458 -23.50 13.84 6.49
C PHE A 458 -24.04 14.57 7.72
N GLY A 459 -25.03 15.46 7.53
CA GLY A 459 -25.62 16.24 8.63
C GLY A 459 -26.31 15.36 9.69
N THR A 460 -26.78 14.17 9.31
CA THR A 460 -27.47 13.21 10.20
C THR A 460 -26.55 12.12 10.75
N TYR A 461 -25.24 12.18 10.47
CA TYR A 461 -24.27 11.17 10.90
C TYR A 461 -23.63 11.56 12.23
N SER A 462 -23.39 10.58 13.09
CA SER A 462 -22.40 10.73 14.15
C SER A 462 -21.02 10.76 13.51
N LYS A 463 -20.26 11.82 13.77
CA LYS A 463 -18.92 12.03 13.22
C LYS A 463 -17.90 11.58 14.25
N ILE A 464 -17.03 10.66 13.88
CA ILE A 464 -15.98 10.14 14.75
C ILE A 464 -14.65 10.62 14.19
N TYR A 465 -14.02 11.57 14.87
CA TYR A 465 -12.71 12.07 14.51
C TYR A 465 -11.64 11.21 15.18
N LEU A 466 -10.81 10.54 14.37
CA LEU A 466 -9.62 9.84 14.83
C LEU A 466 -8.54 10.88 15.06
N GLN A 467 -8.21 11.15 16.32
CA GLN A 467 -7.16 12.10 16.64
C GLN A 467 -5.79 11.48 16.30
N PRO A 468 -4.85 12.26 15.74
CA PRO A 468 -3.49 11.77 15.51
C PRO A 468 -2.87 11.33 16.84
N PHE A 469 -2.18 10.20 16.80
CA PHE A 469 -1.54 9.62 17.98
C PHE A 469 -0.45 10.56 18.52
N ASN A 470 -0.71 11.23 19.65
CA ASN A 470 0.29 12.03 20.35
C ASN A 470 1.30 11.09 21.03
N ALA A 471 2.44 10.83 20.37
CA ALA A 471 3.51 9.97 20.89
C ALA A 471 4.00 10.38 22.30
N ASN A 472 3.84 11.66 22.66
CA ASN A 472 4.29 12.23 23.93
C ASN A 472 3.46 11.80 25.16
N GLU A 473 2.22 11.33 25.01
CA GLU A 473 1.41 10.92 26.17
C GLU A 473 1.78 9.53 26.70
N SER A 474 2.31 8.65 25.84
CA SER A 474 2.69 7.28 26.20
C SER A 474 3.93 7.15 27.11
N GLN A 475 4.80 8.17 27.16
CA GLN A 475 5.95 8.16 28.06
C GLN A 475 5.55 8.42 29.52
N SER A 476 4.38 9.03 29.76
CA SER A 476 3.89 9.33 31.12
C SER A 476 3.26 8.13 31.84
N SER A 477 2.86 7.08 31.10
CA SER A 477 2.22 5.89 31.67
C SER A 477 3.17 4.71 31.93
N ILE A 478 4.44 4.79 31.46
CA ILE A 478 5.48 3.77 31.70
C ILE A 478 6.37 4.12 32.90
N THR A 479 6.25 5.33 33.47
CA THR A 479 6.89 5.71 34.74
C THR A 479 5.87 5.89 35.85
N LYS A 480 5.41 4.76 36.41
CA LYS A 480 5.03 4.70 37.84
C LYS A 480 5.79 3.54 38.48
N PRO A 481 6.40 3.75 39.67
CA PRO A 481 7.27 2.78 40.34
C PRO A 481 6.54 1.51 40.78
#